data_AF-A0A1F2VMI2-F1
#
_entry.id   AF-A0A1F2VMI2-F1
#
_cell.length_a   1.000
_cell.length_b   1.000
_cell.length_c   1.000
_cell.angle_alpha   90.00
_cell.angle_beta   90.00
_cell.angle_gamma   90.00
#
_symmetry.space_group_name_H-M   'P 1'
#
loop_
_entity.id
_entity.type
_entity.pdbx_description
1 polymer ?
#
loop_
_entity_poly.entity_id
_entity_poly.type
_entity_poly.pdbx_seq_one_letter_code
_entity_poly.pdbx_strand_id
1 'polypeptide(L)'
;MIDLKKLERLPYITKRIYILENLCQIKEVDLEYLFGLLDVYKNKNSGKWFWQKASLTGAVKEYYDNFNMAVDEILRDLKIAEEEKQKEQIKHASEELEKFLVELETNCNIERKKDFDTIKGFLDKNLKIMIIDNLKRIK
;
A
#
# COMPACT_ATOMS: atom_id res chain seq x y z
N MET A 1 -4.34 17.38 0.58
CA MET A 1 -2.88 17.64 0.76
C MET A 1 -2.46 16.91 2.02
N ILE A 2 -1.42 16.06 1.94
CA ILE A 2 -0.98 15.23 3.06
C ILE A 2 -0.36 16.13 4.13
N ASP A 3 -0.88 16.12 5.35
CA ASP A 3 -0.34 16.94 6.46
C ASP A 3 0.81 16.19 7.13
N LEU A 4 1.98 16.23 6.48
CA LEU A 4 3.17 15.48 6.89
C LEU A 4 3.74 15.96 8.24
N LYS A 5 3.45 17.21 8.65
CA LYS A 5 3.89 17.76 9.95
C LYS A 5 3.28 17.03 11.14
N LYS A 6 2.02 16.57 11.00
CA LYS A 6 1.34 15.77 12.05
C LYS A 6 1.98 14.40 12.25
N LEU A 7 2.75 13.92 11.29
CA LEU A 7 3.35 12.58 11.33
C LEU A 7 4.68 12.53 12.07
N GLU A 8 5.33 13.65 12.36
CA GLU A 8 6.70 13.65 12.91
C GLU A 8 6.84 12.85 14.21
N ARG A 9 5.86 12.96 15.10
CA ARG A 9 5.87 12.36 16.46
C ARG A 9 5.21 10.99 16.53
N LEU A 10 4.64 10.50 15.43
CA LEU A 10 3.92 9.23 15.42
C LEU A 10 4.87 8.03 15.26
N PRO A 11 4.47 6.82 15.68
CA PRO A 11 5.22 5.61 15.40
C PRO A 11 5.37 5.37 13.89
N TYR A 12 6.49 4.79 13.47
CA TYR A 12 6.80 4.52 12.06
C TYR A 12 5.64 3.84 11.30
N ILE A 13 5.04 2.80 11.89
CA ILE A 13 3.90 2.08 11.29
C ILE A 13 2.70 3.00 11.06
N THR A 14 2.41 3.89 12.01
CA THR A 14 1.32 4.86 11.87
C THR A 14 1.57 5.82 10.72
N LYS A 15 2.80 6.32 10.58
CA LYS A 15 3.18 7.20 9.45
C LYS A 15 3.04 6.47 8.12
N ARG A 16 3.53 5.22 8.05
CA ARG A 16 3.46 4.40 6.84
C ARG A 16 2.02 4.16 6.43
N ILE A 17 1.16 3.73 7.35
CA ILE A 17 -0.26 3.47 7.06
C ILE A 17 -0.96 4.72 6.54
N TYR A 18 -0.66 5.89 7.10
CA TYR A 18 -1.24 7.15 6.62
C TYR A 18 -0.77 7.53 5.22
N ILE A 19 0.52 7.40 4.93
CA ILE A 19 1.04 7.65 3.58
C ILE A 19 0.38 6.69 2.59
N LEU A 20 0.32 5.39 2.92
CA LEU A 20 -0.36 4.39 2.10
C LEU A 20 -1.84 4.74 1.87
N GLU A 21 -2.57 5.19 2.90
CA GLU A 21 -3.98 5.60 2.78
C GLU A 21 -4.13 6.76 1.79
N ASN A 22 -3.28 7.78 1.89
CA ASN A 22 -3.33 8.92 0.98
C ASN A 22 -2.95 8.53 -0.46
N LEU A 23 -1.94 7.67 -0.63
CA LEU A 23 -1.56 7.17 -1.95
C LEU A 23 -2.68 6.33 -2.58
N CYS A 24 -3.37 5.50 -1.78
CA CYS A 24 -4.54 4.75 -2.23
C CYS A 24 -5.67 5.71 -2.68
N GLN A 25 -5.97 6.73 -1.88
CA GLN A 25 -7.00 7.73 -2.22
C GLN A 25 -6.68 8.48 -3.53
N ILE A 26 -5.40 8.80 -3.79
CA ILE A 26 -4.96 9.40 -5.06
C ILE A 26 -5.26 8.50 -6.26
N LYS A 27 -5.24 7.17 -6.07
CA LYS A 27 -5.52 6.16 -7.09
C LYS A 27 -6.96 5.64 -7.06
N GLU A 28 -7.85 6.34 -6.36
CA GLU A 28 -9.26 5.98 -6.23
C GLU A 28 -9.47 4.54 -5.73
N VAL A 29 -8.53 4.04 -4.92
CA VAL A 29 -8.64 2.77 -4.20
C VAL A 29 -8.60 3.03 -2.71
N ASP A 30 -9.07 2.08 -1.91
CA ASP A 30 -8.91 2.14 -0.47
C ASP A 30 -7.81 1.18 0.01
N LEU A 31 -7.34 1.44 1.24
CA LEU A 31 -6.29 0.63 1.85
C LEU A 31 -6.74 -0.82 2.01
N GLU A 32 -8.05 -1.04 2.22
CA GLU A 32 -8.61 -2.39 2.35
C GLU A 32 -8.51 -3.17 1.05
N TYR A 33 -8.71 -2.51 -0.10
CA TYR A 33 -8.55 -3.10 -1.42
C TYR A 33 -7.10 -3.51 -1.67
N LEU A 34 -6.13 -2.63 -1.39
CA LEU A 34 -4.70 -2.95 -1.56
C LEU A 34 -4.29 -4.18 -0.75
N PHE A 35 -4.65 -4.23 0.54
CA PHE A 35 -4.30 -5.37 1.39
C PHE A 35 -5.14 -6.62 1.07
N GLY A 36 -6.39 -6.45 0.64
CA GLY A 36 -7.20 -7.55 0.11
C GLY A 36 -6.60 -8.18 -1.15
N LEU A 37 -6.06 -7.37 -2.07
CA LEU A 37 -5.33 -7.88 -3.25
C LEU A 37 -4.11 -8.71 -2.85
N LEU A 38 -3.35 -8.25 -1.86
CA LEU A 38 -2.20 -9.00 -1.32
C LEU A 38 -2.63 -10.34 -0.71
N ASP A 39 -3.75 -10.37 0.02
CA ASP A 39 -4.30 -11.60 0.59
C ASP A 39 -4.81 -12.55 -0.52
N VAL A 40 -5.45 -12.03 -1.57
CA VAL A 40 -5.86 -12.84 -2.74
C VAL A 40 -4.65 -13.38 -3.48
N TYR A 41 -3.63 -12.57 -3.73
CA TYR A 41 -2.39 -13.00 -4.37
C TYR A 41 -1.72 -14.10 -3.54
N LYS A 42 -1.62 -13.92 -2.23
CA LYS A 42 -1.08 -14.91 -1.30
C LYS A 42 -1.87 -16.21 -1.36
N ASN A 43 -3.20 -16.17 -1.31
CA ASN A 43 -4.05 -17.36 -1.38
C ASN A 43 -3.94 -18.08 -2.73
N LYS A 44 -3.80 -17.34 -3.83
CA LYS A 44 -3.59 -17.92 -5.17
C LYS A 44 -2.23 -18.62 -5.29
N ASN A 45 -1.22 -18.15 -4.57
CA ASN A 45 0.16 -18.64 -4.67
C ASN A 45 0.59 -19.52 -3.48
N SER A 46 -0.20 -19.64 -2.42
CA SER A 46 0.10 -20.42 -1.22
C SER A 46 0.18 -21.94 -1.44
N GLY A 47 -0.29 -22.44 -2.60
CA GLY A 47 -0.23 -23.85 -2.98
C GLY A 47 0.93 -24.24 -3.91
N LYS A 48 1.74 -23.29 -4.41
CA LYS A 48 2.75 -23.60 -5.46
C LYS A 48 4.14 -23.97 -4.95
N TRP A 49 4.44 -23.80 -3.66
CA TRP A 49 5.70 -24.25 -3.08
C TRP A 49 5.53 -24.53 -1.58
N PHE A 50 5.51 -25.80 -1.21
CA PHE A 50 5.16 -26.33 0.12
C PHE A 50 6.03 -25.84 1.31
N TRP A 51 6.98 -24.91 1.12
CA TRP A 51 7.85 -24.41 2.20
C TRP A 51 8.18 -22.90 2.18
N GLN A 52 7.66 -22.11 1.24
CA GLN A 52 7.92 -20.67 1.21
C GLN A 52 6.63 -19.91 1.47
N LYS A 53 6.58 -19.14 2.57
CA LYS A 53 5.60 -18.06 2.75
C LYS A 53 5.54 -17.33 1.40
N ALA A 54 4.37 -17.24 0.77
CA ALA A 54 4.23 -16.68 -0.58
C ALA A 54 4.93 -15.32 -0.66
N SER A 55 6.15 -15.34 -1.18
CA SER A 55 6.92 -14.14 -1.47
C SER A 55 6.37 -13.61 -2.79
N LEU A 56 6.28 -12.28 -2.90
CA LEU A 56 6.06 -11.68 -4.21
C LEU A 56 7.23 -12.12 -5.11
N THR A 57 6.93 -12.47 -6.35
CA THR A 57 7.93 -12.93 -7.34
C THR A 57 7.73 -12.22 -8.68
N GLY A 58 8.76 -12.24 -9.54
CA GLY A 58 8.70 -11.61 -10.86
C GLY A 58 8.43 -10.11 -10.79
N ALA A 59 7.69 -9.61 -11.78
CA ALA A 59 7.35 -8.19 -11.90
C ALA A 59 6.55 -7.67 -10.68
N VAL A 60 5.70 -8.50 -10.07
CA VAL A 60 4.97 -8.14 -8.84
C VAL A 60 5.93 -7.75 -7.72
N LYS A 61 7.03 -8.50 -7.55
CA LYS A 61 8.05 -8.21 -6.54
C LYS A 61 8.78 -6.91 -6.84
N GLU A 62 9.17 -6.72 -8.10
CA GLU A 62 9.90 -5.53 -8.54
C GLU A 62 9.08 -4.26 -8.28
N TYR A 63 7.81 -4.23 -8.71
CA TYR A 63 6.94 -3.09 -8.46
C TYR A 63 6.63 -2.88 -6.98
N TYR A 64 6.50 -3.96 -6.19
CA TYR A 64 6.38 -3.85 -4.74
C TYR A 64 7.64 -3.22 -4.12
N ASP A 65 8.83 -3.67 -4.48
CA ASP A 65 10.08 -3.16 -3.93
C ASP A 65 10.27 -1.68 -4.29
N ASN A 66 10.00 -1.30 -5.54
CA ASN A 66 10.07 0.10 -5.99
C ASN A 66 9.06 0.98 -5.24
N PHE A 67 7.83 0.51 -5.09
CA PHE A 67 6.80 1.19 -4.32
C PHE A 67 7.21 1.36 -2.84
N ASN A 68 7.71 0.31 -2.20
CA ASN A 68 8.14 0.39 -0.80
C ASN A 68 9.31 1.36 -0.63
N MET A 69 10.28 1.34 -1.55
CA MET A 69 11.41 2.26 -1.54
C MET A 69 10.93 3.71 -1.68
N ALA A 70 9.96 3.98 -2.55
CA ALA A 70 9.37 5.31 -2.70
C ALA A 70 8.63 5.77 -1.42
N VAL A 71 7.89 4.87 -0.76
CA VAL A 71 7.24 5.17 0.53
C VAL A 71 8.27 5.42 1.64
N ASP A 72 9.34 4.62 1.69
CA ASP A 72 10.42 4.79 2.66
C ASP A 72 11.20 6.09 2.45
N GLU A 73 11.35 6.53 1.20
CA GLU A 73 11.92 7.83 0.88
C GLU A 73 11.06 8.97 1.43
N ILE A 74 9.74 8.95 1.23
CA ILE A 74 8.82 9.93 1.83
C ILE A 74 8.99 9.95 3.34
N LEU A 75 9.00 8.76 3.98
CA LEU A 75 9.11 8.60 5.43
C LEU A 75 10.44 9.15 5.98
N ARG A 76 11.54 8.93 5.27
CA ARG A 76 12.88 9.43 5.63
C ARG A 76 12.93 10.94 5.55
N ASP A 77 12.31 11.51 4.53
CA ASP A 77 12.42 12.92 4.21
C ASP A 77 11.34 13.79 4.90
N LEU A 78 10.41 13.16 5.66
CA LEU A 78 9.33 13.83 6.41
C LEU A 78 9.77 15.06 7.21
N LYS A 79 10.99 15.06 7.77
CA LYS A 79 11.50 16.13 8.64
C LYS A 79 12.24 17.25 7.90
N ILE A 80 12.63 17.03 6.64
CA ILE A 80 13.64 17.85 5.95
C ILE A 80 13.14 18.34 4.59
N ALA A 81 12.18 17.66 3.96
CA ALA A 81 11.73 18.00 2.61
C ALA A 81 10.88 19.27 2.58
N GLU A 82 11.20 20.13 1.62
CA GLU A 82 10.37 21.25 1.18
C GLU A 82 9.09 20.74 0.51
N GLU A 83 8.04 21.57 0.51
CA GLU A 83 6.69 21.18 0.03
C GLU A 83 6.71 20.65 -1.42
N GLU A 84 7.50 21.26 -2.31
CA GLU A 84 7.61 20.83 -3.71
C GLU A 84 8.25 19.44 -3.84
N LYS A 85 9.33 19.18 -3.09
CA LYS A 85 9.94 17.85 -3.05
C LYS A 85 8.95 16.80 -2.51
N GLN A 86 8.14 17.15 -1.51
CA GLN A 86 7.12 16.24 -0.99
C GLN A 86 6.05 15.91 -2.05
N LYS A 87 5.62 16.91 -2.85
CA LYS A 87 4.67 16.68 -3.95
C LYS A 87 5.24 15.74 -5.00
N GLU A 88 6.50 15.91 -5.39
CA GLU A 88 7.19 15.04 -6.34
C GLU A 88 7.31 13.60 -5.81
N GLN A 89 7.70 13.43 -4.54
CA GLN A 89 7.81 12.11 -3.92
C GLN A 89 6.44 11.42 -3.82
N ILE A 90 5.38 12.15 -3.45
CA ILE A 90 4.01 11.63 -3.42
C ILE A 90 3.57 11.20 -4.83
N LYS A 91 3.84 12.03 -5.84
CA LYS A 91 3.50 11.71 -7.23
C LYS A 91 4.21 10.43 -7.68
N HIS A 92 5.52 10.35 -7.47
CA HIS A 92 6.33 9.18 -7.81
C HIS A 92 5.84 7.92 -7.09
N ALA A 93 5.64 7.97 -5.78
CA ALA A 93 5.13 6.84 -5.02
C ALA A 93 3.72 6.41 -5.47
N SER A 94 2.89 7.37 -5.91
CA SER A 94 1.57 7.06 -6.47
C SER A 94 1.69 6.33 -7.81
N GLU A 95 2.64 6.71 -8.67
CA GLU A 95 2.88 6.05 -9.96
C GLU A 95 3.40 4.62 -9.76
N GLU A 96 4.31 4.41 -8.80
CA GLU A 96 4.77 3.07 -8.43
C GLU A 96 3.65 2.21 -7.81
N LEU A 97 2.75 2.81 -7.01
CA LEU A 97 1.57 2.12 -6.50
C LEU A 97 0.67 1.64 -7.64
N GLU A 98 0.42 2.46 -8.67
CA GLU A 98 -0.44 2.07 -9.79
C GLU A 98 0.16 0.89 -10.56
N LYS A 99 1.48 0.92 -10.85
CA LYS A 99 2.16 -0.22 -11.50
C LYS A 99 2.01 -1.50 -10.67
N PHE A 100 2.19 -1.38 -9.36
CA PHE A 100 2.03 -2.50 -8.44
C PHE A 100 0.60 -3.04 -8.41
N LEU A 101 -0.40 -2.18 -8.34
CA LEU A 101 -1.82 -2.55 -8.37
C LEU A 101 -2.20 -3.27 -9.67
N VAL A 102 -1.85 -2.69 -10.82
CA VAL A 102 -2.14 -3.28 -12.14
C VAL A 102 -1.50 -4.66 -12.29
N GLU A 103 -0.26 -4.83 -11.82
CA GLU A 103 0.44 -6.11 -11.89
C GLU A 103 -0.19 -7.14 -10.95
N LEU A 104 -0.58 -6.76 -9.73
CA LEU A 104 -1.33 -7.63 -8.82
C LEU A 104 -2.67 -8.07 -9.40
N GLU A 105 -3.43 -7.12 -9.94
CA GLU A 105 -4.74 -7.34 -10.56
C GLU A 105 -4.62 -8.29 -11.74
N THR A 106 -3.65 -8.07 -12.62
CA THR A 106 -3.34 -8.93 -13.76
C THR A 106 -2.96 -10.34 -13.29
N ASN A 107 -2.06 -10.46 -12.31
CA ASN A 107 -1.65 -11.76 -11.77
C ASN A 107 -2.80 -12.50 -11.08
N CYS A 108 -3.80 -11.78 -10.56
CA CYS A 108 -4.94 -12.36 -9.88
C CYS A 108 -6.18 -12.55 -10.78
N ASN A 109 -6.15 -12.05 -12.02
CA ASN A 109 -7.32 -11.95 -12.92
C ASN A 109 -8.46 -11.13 -12.29
N ILE A 110 -8.13 -9.99 -11.69
CA ILE A 110 -9.06 -9.09 -11.01
C ILE A 110 -9.34 -7.90 -11.90
N GLU A 111 -10.61 -7.55 -12.04
CA GLU A 111 -11.05 -6.32 -12.69
C GLU A 111 -11.45 -5.29 -11.61
N ARG A 112 -10.58 -4.30 -11.35
CA ARG A 112 -10.72 -3.33 -10.24
C ARG A 112 -12.15 -2.80 -10.08
N LYS A 113 -12.80 -2.37 -11.16
CA LYS A 113 -14.14 -1.78 -11.14
C LYS A 113 -15.24 -2.77 -10.75
N LYS A 114 -15.09 -4.03 -11.13
CA LYS A 114 -16.09 -5.07 -10.93
C LYS A 114 -15.92 -5.77 -9.58
N ASP A 115 -14.67 -5.99 -9.20
CA ASP A 115 -14.33 -6.82 -8.06
C ASP A 115 -14.02 -6.01 -6.79
N PHE A 116 -14.03 -4.67 -6.86
CA PHE A 116 -13.61 -3.75 -5.78
C PHE A 116 -14.06 -4.17 -4.38
N ASP A 117 -15.37 -4.28 -4.16
CA ASP A 117 -15.93 -4.63 -2.84
C ASP A 117 -15.66 -6.08 -2.44
N THR A 118 -15.61 -6.98 -3.43
CA THR A 118 -15.29 -8.39 -3.21
C THR A 118 -13.85 -8.54 -2.70
N ILE A 119 -12.90 -7.82 -3.30
CA ILE A 119 -11.48 -7.86 -2.93
C ILE A 119 -11.26 -7.35 -1.51
N LYS A 120 -11.94 -6.27 -1.11
CA LYS A 120 -11.88 -5.74 0.26
C LYS A 120 -12.31 -6.78 1.30
N GLY A 121 -13.23 -7.68 0.95
CA GLY A 121 -13.68 -8.77 1.81
C GLY A 121 -12.61 -9.80 2.15
N PHE A 122 -11.50 -9.87 1.40
CA PHE A 122 -10.40 -10.79 1.67
C PHE A 122 -9.43 -10.30 2.73
N LEU A 123 -9.49 -9.02 3.11
CA LEU A 123 -8.61 -8.43 4.11
C LEU A 123 -8.75 -9.17 5.46
N ASP A 124 -7.62 -9.67 5.98
CA ASP A 124 -7.59 -10.26 7.32
C ASP A 124 -8.13 -9.31 8.40
N LYS A 125 -8.98 -9.83 9.29
CA LYS A 125 -9.64 -9.04 10.33
C LYS A 125 -8.64 -8.37 11.29
N ASN A 126 -7.53 -9.03 11.62
CA ASN A 126 -6.53 -8.44 12.51
C ASN A 126 -5.79 -7.30 11.81
N LEU A 127 -5.49 -7.47 10.51
CA LEU A 127 -4.87 -6.43 9.71
C LEU A 127 -5.81 -5.21 9.58
N LYS A 128 -7.11 -5.45 9.38
CA LYS A 128 -8.15 -4.40 9.37
C LYS A 128 -8.18 -3.62 10.69
N ILE A 129 -8.17 -4.31 11.83
CA ILE A 129 -8.12 -3.67 13.15
C ILE A 129 -6.85 -2.83 13.29
N MET A 130 -5.68 -3.37 12.91
CA MET A 130 -4.40 -2.67 12.98
C MET A 130 -4.41 -1.38 12.13
N ILE A 131 -4.98 -1.42 10.93
CA ILE A 131 -5.14 -0.24 10.06
C ILE A 131 -5.96 0.83 10.76
N ILE A 132 -7.15 0.46 11.25
CA ILE A 132 -8.08 1.37 11.93
C ILE A 132 -7.43 2.00 13.16
N ASP A 133 -6.74 1.20 13.98
CA ASP A 133 -6.12 1.66 15.22
C ASP A 133 -4.95 2.62 14.98
N ASN A 134 -4.22 2.45 13.87
CA ASN A 134 -3.19 3.40 13.48
C ASN A 134 -3.78 4.70 12.94
N LEU A 135 -4.78 4.62 12.06
CA LEU A 135 -5.42 5.81 11.50
C LEU A 135 -6.15 6.66 12.54
N LYS A 136 -6.71 6.04 13.60
CA LYS A 136 -7.28 6.75 14.75
C LYS A 136 -6.28 7.63 15.50
N ARG A 137 -4.98 7.33 15.47
CA ARG A 137 -3.95 8.13 16.18
C ARG A 137 -3.65 9.46 15.48
N ILE A 138 -4.19 9.67 14.29
CA ILE A 138 -3.95 10.84 13.43
C ILE A 138 -5.16 11.79 13.46
N LYS A 139 -6.34 11.24 13.78
CA LYS A 139 -7.60 11.98 13.96
C LYS A 139 -7.64 12.58 15.36
#